data_AF-B9MSW4-F1
#
_entry.id   AF-B9MSW4-F1
#
_cell.length_a   1.000
_cell.length_b   1.000
_cell.length_c   1.000
_cell.angle_alpha   90.00
_cell.angle_beta   90.00
_cell.angle_gamma   90.00
#
_symmetry.space_group_name_H-M   'P 1'
#
loop_
_entity.id
_entity.type
_entity.pdbx_description
1 polymer ?
#
loop_
_entity_poly.entity_id
_entity_poly.type
_entity_poly.pdbx_seq_one_letter_code
_entity_poly.pdbx_strand_id
1 'polypeptide(L)'
;ETELYSPKLAIALFWIFLIAGAATILGYLLVPYARLAEATGNNILATMGREFLEQPLPTKVGIVVVALGFLFNISMTVLKGRKTSISTVLLMGLWGLAIFFLFSFVNPENLVRDKMYWWFVVHLWVEGVWELILASLLAYVLVKTTGVDREVIDKWMYLIIAFALMSGLLGTGHHYFFIGMPGYWLWIGSVFSALEPIPFFLLVLFAYNMVAQRRRNHPNQAAILWAKGTAVVGFLGAGVWGFMHTLAPVNYYTHATQLTAAHGHLAFYGAY
;
A
#
# COMPACT_ATOMS: atom_id res chain seq x y z
N GLU A 1 -14.06 23.70 3.78
CA GLU A 1 -13.64 22.88 2.63
C GLU A 1 -12.94 23.81 1.64
N THR A 2 -11.99 23.34 0.84
CA THR A 2 -11.29 24.18 -0.15
C THR A 2 -11.27 23.43 -1.47
N GLU A 3 -11.40 24.16 -2.57
CA GLU A 3 -11.31 23.59 -3.91
C GLU A 3 -9.91 23.03 -4.18
N LEU A 4 -9.85 22.05 -5.08
CA LEU A 4 -8.59 21.47 -5.54
C LEU A 4 -7.67 22.57 -6.11
N TYR A 5 -6.38 22.52 -5.77
CA TYR A 5 -5.41 23.56 -6.14
C TYR A 5 -5.34 23.80 -7.66
N SER A 6 -5.31 22.73 -8.46
CA SER A 6 -5.37 22.82 -9.92
C SER A 6 -6.16 21.64 -10.52
N PRO A 7 -7.43 21.86 -10.89
CA PRO A 7 -8.22 20.87 -11.64
C PRO A 7 -7.63 20.55 -13.01
N LYS A 8 -7.05 21.54 -13.69
CA LYS A 8 -6.39 21.35 -14.99
C LYS A 8 -5.20 20.40 -14.90
N LEU A 9 -4.40 20.51 -13.83
CA LEU A 9 -3.29 19.59 -13.59
C LEU A 9 -3.80 18.17 -13.34
N ALA A 10 -4.86 18.00 -12.54
CA ALA A 10 -5.44 16.68 -12.29
C ALA A 10 -5.93 16.01 -13.59
N ILE A 11 -6.61 16.76 -14.47
CA ILE A 11 -7.08 16.26 -15.78
C ILE A 11 -5.89 15.88 -16.67
N ALA A 12 -4.84 16.71 -16.71
CA ALA A 12 -3.64 16.40 -17.49
C ALA A 12 -2.96 15.12 -16.98
N LEU A 13 -2.76 15.01 -15.67
CA LEU A 13 -2.16 13.83 -15.03
C LEU A 13 -2.98 12.56 -15.26
N PHE A 14 -4.31 12.66 -15.23
CA PHE A 14 -5.21 11.56 -15.58
C PHE A 14 -4.93 11.02 -16.98
N TRP A 15 -4.91 11.89 -17.99
CA TRP A 15 -4.67 11.47 -19.37
C TRP A 15 -3.24 10.95 -19.60
N ILE A 16 -2.24 11.60 -18.98
CA ILE A 16 -0.85 11.13 -19.03
C ILE A 16 -0.75 9.72 -18.46
N PHE A 17 -1.33 9.48 -17.29
CA PHE A 17 -1.30 8.17 -16.63
C PHE A 17 -2.04 7.12 -17.44
N LEU A 18 -3.24 7.44 -17.94
CA LEU A 18 -4.06 6.52 -18.74
C LEU A 18 -3.34 6.11 -20.03
N ILE A 19 -2.81 7.08 -20.77
CA ILE A 19 -2.11 6.83 -22.04
C ILE A 19 -0.83 6.02 -21.78
N ALA A 20 -0.04 6.39 -20.77
CA ALA A 20 1.19 5.66 -20.42
C ALA A 20 0.90 4.23 -19.96
N GLY A 21 -0.16 4.02 -19.17
CA GLY A 21 -0.61 2.70 -18.74
C GLY A 21 -1.06 1.84 -19.91
N ALA A 22 -1.92 2.37 -20.79
CA ALA A 22 -2.38 1.68 -21.99
C ALA A 22 -1.20 1.34 -22.92
N ALA A 23 -0.29 2.28 -23.16
CA ALA A 23 0.91 2.04 -23.96
C ALA A 23 1.82 0.95 -23.36
N THR A 24 1.95 0.90 -22.03
CA THR A 24 2.73 -0.14 -21.35
C THR A 24 2.11 -1.51 -21.53
N ILE A 25 0.79 -1.63 -21.34
CA ILE A 25 0.06 -2.90 -21.54
C ILE A 25 0.16 -3.35 -22.99
N LEU A 26 -0.08 -2.45 -23.94
CA LEU A 26 0.07 -2.75 -25.37
C LEU A 26 1.51 -3.14 -25.70
N GLY A 27 2.51 -2.52 -25.07
CA GLY A 27 3.90 -2.91 -25.18
C GLY A 27 4.14 -4.37 -24.81
N TYR A 28 3.58 -4.84 -23.69
CA TYR A 28 3.67 -6.24 -23.28
C TYR A 28 2.97 -7.22 -24.23
N LEU A 29 1.84 -6.81 -24.81
CA LEU A 29 1.03 -7.67 -25.68
C LEU A 29 1.57 -7.74 -27.11
N LEU A 30 2.16 -6.66 -27.60
CA LEU A 30 2.53 -6.50 -29.02
C LEU A 30 4.02 -6.68 -29.28
N VAL A 31 4.88 -6.60 -28.26
CA VAL A 31 6.33 -6.65 -28.41
C VAL A 31 6.91 -7.75 -27.52
N PRO A 32 7.80 -8.62 -28.05
CA PRO A 32 8.52 -9.59 -27.22
C PRO A 32 9.24 -8.89 -26.05
N TYR A 33 9.12 -9.43 -24.84
CA TYR A 33 9.60 -8.79 -23.61
C TYR A 33 11.07 -8.35 -23.67
N ALA A 34 11.96 -9.20 -24.21
CA ALA A 34 13.38 -8.88 -24.37
C ALA A 34 13.61 -7.66 -25.28
N ARG A 35 12.86 -7.57 -26.39
CA ARG A 35 12.94 -6.45 -27.32
C ARG A 35 12.34 -5.18 -26.70
N LEU A 36 11.27 -5.30 -25.93
CA LEU A 36 10.70 -4.18 -25.19
C LEU A 36 11.71 -3.65 -24.16
N ALA A 37 12.38 -4.52 -23.42
CA ALA A 37 13.41 -4.14 -22.45
C ALA A 37 14.59 -3.41 -23.11
N GLU A 38 15.12 -3.94 -24.21
CA GLU A 38 16.17 -3.28 -24.98
C GLU A 38 15.72 -1.91 -25.50
N ALA A 39 14.54 -1.83 -26.12
CA ALA A 39 14.01 -0.60 -26.70
C ALA A 39 13.66 0.48 -25.67
N THR A 40 13.46 0.11 -24.41
CA THR A 40 13.04 1.01 -23.33
C THR A 40 14.15 1.29 -22.33
N GLY A 41 15.41 1.12 -22.72
CA GLY A 41 16.54 1.62 -21.93
C GLY A 41 16.94 0.73 -20.76
N ASN A 42 16.54 -0.55 -20.75
CA ASN A 42 16.97 -1.50 -19.73
C ASN A 42 18.49 -1.79 -19.77
N ASN A 43 19.16 -1.44 -20.87
CA ASN A 43 20.62 -1.41 -21.02
C ASN A 43 21.28 -0.21 -20.33
N ILE A 44 20.54 0.87 -20.04
CA ILE A 44 21.02 2.07 -19.34
C ILE A 44 20.85 1.88 -17.83
N LEU A 45 19.64 1.52 -17.42
CA LEU A 45 19.33 1.16 -16.04
C LEU A 45 18.45 -0.08 -16.05
N ALA A 46 19.05 -1.21 -15.69
CA ALA A 46 18.36 -2.48 -15.64
C ALA A 46 17.32 -2.45 -14.51
N THR A 47 16.06 -2.17 -14.83
CA THR A 47 14.99 -2.11 -13.84
C THR A 47 13.86 -3.09 -14.12
N MET A 48 13.79 -3.64 -15.33
CA MET A 48 12.81 -4.67 -15.75
C MET A 48 13.26 -6.08 -15.36
N GLY A 49 12.38 -7.07 -15.52
CA GLY A 49 12.66 -8.48 -15.19
C GLY A 49 12.62 -8.79 -13.69
N ARG A 50 12.06 -7.88 -12.90
CA ARG A 50 11.86 -8.00 -11.45
C ARG A 50 10.36 -8.06 -11.21
N GLU A 51 9.90 -9.11 -10.53
CA GLU A 51 8.49 -9.32 -10.20
C GLU A 51 7.88 -8.06 -9.53
N PHE A 52 6.66 -7.69 -9.89
CA PHE A 52 5.95 -6.45 -9.50
C PHE A 52 6.59 -5.13 -10.00
N LEU A 53 7.76 -5.18 -10.65
CA LEU A 53 8.51 -4.03 -11.15
C LEU A 53 8.83 -4.19 -12.64
N GLU A 54 7.96 -4.83 -13.41
CA GLU A 54 8.20 -5.21 -14.80
C GLU A 54 8.10 -4.04 -15.77
N GLN A 55 7.51 -2.92 -15.35
CA GLN A 55 7.24 -1.77 -16.22
C GLN A 55 8.51 -1.21 -16.88
N PRO A 56 8.44 -0.83 -18.17
CA PRO A 56 9.53 -0.17 -18.86
C PRO A 56 10.10 1.03 -18.10
N LEU A 57 11.40 1.29 -18.25
CA LEU A 57 12.07 2.39 -17.56
C LEU A 57 11.39 3.77 -17.80
N PRO A 58 10.98 4.13 -19.04
CA PRO A 58 10.25 5.39 -19.28
C PRO A 58 8.90 5.41 -18.54
N THR A 59 8.22 4.27 -18.44
CA THR A 59 6.98 4.16 -17.66
C THR A 59 7.25 4.33 -16.17
N LYS A 60 8.31 3.74 -15.60
CA LYS A 60 8.69 3.98 -14.18
C LYS A 60 8.93 5.46 -13.91
N VAL A 61 9.69 6.13 -14.77
CA VAL A 61 9.93 7.56 -14.66
C VAL A 61 8.62 8.35 -14.78
N GLY A 62 7.75 7.98 -15.72
CA GLY A 62 6.42 8.55 -15.88
C GLY A 62 5.55 8.42 -14.62
N ILE A 63 5.59 7.25 -13.96
CA ILE A 63 4.89 7.03 -12.68
C ILE A 63 5.40 8.02 -11.62
N VAL A 64 6.71 8.20 -11.49
CA VAL A 64 7.27 9.19 -10.54
C VAL A 64 6.78 10.60 -10.86
N VAL A 65 6.83 11.01 -12.12
CA VAL A 65 6.38 12.36 -12.54
C VAL A 65 4.90 12.55 -12.23
N VAL A 66 4.06 11.57 -12.55
CA VAL A 66 2.62 11.63 -12.27
C VAL A 66 2.35 11.68 -10.77
N ALA A 67 3.00 10.81 -9.99
CA ALA A 67 2.86 10.77 -8.54
C ALA A 67 3.28 12.09 -7.89
N LEU A 68 4.39 12.69 -8.32
CA LEU A 68 4.85 13.99 -7.81
C LEU A 68 3.91 15.14 -8.22
N GLY A 69 3.40 15.14 -9.45
CA GLY A 69 2.39 16.12 -9.89
C GLY A 69 1.09 16.01 -9.10
N PHE A 70 0.64 14.78 -8.83
CA PHE A 70 -0.52 14.48 -8.00
C PHE A 70 -0.28 14.96 -6.56
N LEU A 71 0.87 14.61 -5.97
CA LEU A 71 1.25 15.01 -4.61
C LEU A 71 1.37 16.52 -4.47
N PHE A 72 1.94 17.22 -5.45
CA PHE A 72 1.97 18.67 -5.46
C PHE A 72 0.54 19.23 -5.40
N ASN A 73 -0.36 18.75 -6.25
CA ASN A 73 -1.75 19.22 -6.30
C ASN A 73 -2.48 18.99 -4.97
N ILE A 74 -2.37 17.80 -4.41
CA ILE A 74 -3.00 17.44 -3.13
C ILE A 74 -2.36 18.20 -1.96
N SER A 75 -1.04 18.27 -1.90
CA SER A 75 -0.32 18.98 -0.83
C SER A 75 -0.72 20.45 -0.79
N MET A 76 -0.74 21.13 -1.94
CA MET A 76 -1.14 22.53 -2.02
C MET A 76 -2.62 22.73 -1.64
N THR A 77 -3.47 21.76 -1.95
CA THR A 77 -4.89 21.76 -1.53
C THR A 77 -5.01 21.64 0.00
N VAL A 78 -4.30 20.68 0.60
CA VAL A 78 -4.29 20.47 2.07
C VAL A 78 -3.68 21.69 2.80
N LEU A 79 -2.64 22.31 2.24
CA LEU A 79 -2.01 23.49 2.81
C LEU A 79 -2.95 24.70 2.85
N LYS A 80 -3.76 24.91 1.81
CA LYS A 80 -4.82 25.94 1.78
C LYS A 80 -6.02 25.59 2.67
N GLY A 81 -6.26 24.30 2.90
CA GLY A 81 -7.40 23.78 3.64
C GLY A 81 -7.18 23.63 5.15
N ARG A 82 -8.22 23.11 5.81
CA ARG A 82 -8.17 22.70 7.22
C ARG A 82 -7.35 21.43 7.34
N LYS A 83 -6.28 21.50 8.12
CA LYS A 83 -5.44 20.35 8.45
C LYS A 83 -6.11 19.56 9.56
N THR A 84 -6.23 18.27 9.33
CA THR A 84 -6.85 17.33 10.25
C THR A 84 -5.97 16.09 10.36
N SER A 85 -6.10 15.36 11.46
CA SER A 85 -5.55 14.01 11.65
C SER A 85 -5.60 13.16 10.36
N ILE A 86 -6.81 12.96 9.82
CA ILE A 86 -7.09 12.15 8.61
C ILE A 86 -6.32 12.68 7.41
N SER A 87 -6.38 13.99 7.14
CA SER A 87 -5.69 14.58 5.99
C SER A 87 -4.17 14.51 6.13
N THR A 88 -3.65 14.61 7.36
CA THR A 88 -2.21 14.55 7.62
C THR A 88 -1.70 13.12 7.44
N VAL A 89 -2.39 12.12 7.96
CA VAL A 89 -2.03 10.71 7.79
C VAL A 89 -2.17 10.31 6.32
N LEU A 90 -3.26 10.70 5.66
CA LEU A 90 -3.43 10.44 4.23
C LEU A 90 -2.27 11.03 3.44
N LEU A 91 -1.89 12.27 3.73
CA LEU A 91 -0.77 12.92 3.04
C LEU A 91 0.57 12.21 3.34
N MET A 92 0.79 11.76 4.57
CA MET A 92 1.96 10.95 4.94
C MET A 92 2.02 9.64 4.14
N GLY A 93 0.91 8.91 4.04
CA GLY A 93 0.81 7.70 3.21
C GLY A 93 1.08 8.00 1.74
N LEU A 94 0.42 9.02 1.16
CA LEU A 94 0.62 9.38 -0.24
C LEU A 94 2.08 9.81 -0.53
N TRP A 95 2.76 10.50 0.37
CA TRP A 95 4.18 10.81 0.21
C TRP A 95 5.06 9.56 0.35
N GLY A 96 4.75 8.68 1.30
CA GLY A 96 5.37 7.36 1.41
C GLY A 96 5.27 6.58 0.09
N LEU A 97 4.13 6.67 -0.60
CA LEU A 97 3.90 6.04 -1.90
C LEU A 97 4.90 6.57 -2.93
N ALA A 98 5.11 7.89 -3.02
CA ALA A 98 6.12 8.39 -3.97
C ALA A 98 7.55 8.02 -3.56
N ILE A 99 7.88 8.08 -2.26
CA ILE A 99 9.24 7.89 -1.76
C ILE A 99 9.68 6.43 -1.89
N PHE A 100 8.88 5.48 -1.39
CA PHE A 100 9.29 4.08 -1.43
C PHE A 100 9.28 3.50 -2.85
N PHE A 101 8.48 4.05 -3.77
CA PHE A 101 8.56 3.67 -5.19
C PHE A 101 9.92 3.97 -5.82
N LEU A 102 10.70 4.94 -5.30
CA LEU A 102 12.04 5.23 -5.81
C LEU A 102 13.02 4.06 -5.65
N PHE A 103 12.77 3.13 -4.73
CA PHE A 103 13.55 1.90 -4.61
C PHE A 103 13.37 0.96 -5.83
N SER A 104 12.35 1.20 -6.68
CA SER A 104 12.18 0.45 -7.93
C SER A 104 13.32 0.66 -8.94
N PHE A 105 14.09 1.74 -8.79
CA PHE A 105 15.29 2.05 -9.58
C PHE A 105 16.59 1.49 -8.97
N VAL A 106 16.55 1.02 -7.73
CA VAL A 106 17.70 0.43 -7.05
C VAL A 106 17.81 -1.04 -7.45
N ASN A 107 18.83 -1.35 -8.26
CA ASN A 107 19.14 -2.72 -8.72
C ASN A 107 20.64 -3.04 -8.51
N PRO A 108 21.05 -3.46 -7.30
CA PRO A 108 22.42 -3.87 -7.03
C PRO A 108 22.72 -5.26 -7.60
N GLU A 109 23.98 -5.52 -7.95
CA GLU A 109 24.42 -6.84 -8.47
C GLU A 109 24.25 -7.98 -7.46
N ASN A 110 24.37 -7.67 -6.15
CA ASN A 110 24.16 -8.65 -5.11
C ASN A 110 22.67 -8.95 -4.95
N LEU A 111 22.27 -10.19 -5.26
CA LEU A 111 20.87 -10.61 -5.24
C LEU A 111 20.20 -10.47 -3.86
N VAL A 112 20.91 -10.73 -2.76
CA VAL A 112 20.38 -10.56 -1.40
C VAL A 112 20.00 -9.09 -1.17
N ARG A 113 20.90 -8.18 -1.56
CA ARG A 113 20.69 -6.74 -1.44
C ARG A 113 19.60 -6.24 -2.38
N ASP A 114 19.51 -6.80 -3.59
CA ASP A 114 18.41 -6.52 -4.52
C ASP A 114 17.06 -6.88 -3.88
N LYS A 115 16.93 -8.10 -3.37
CA LYS A 115 15.70 -8.56 -2.74
C LYS A 115 15.34 -7.77 -1.49
N MET A 116 16.32 -7.32 -0.71
CA MET A 116 16.08 -6.42 0.41
C MET A 116 15.39 -5.11 -0.04
N TYR A 117 15.93 -4.41 -1.05
CA TYR A 117 15.31 -3.17 -1.55
C TYR A 117 14.02 -3.43 -2.35
N TRP A 118 13.91 -4.58 -2.98
CA TRP A 118 12.69 -5.00 -3.65
C TRP A 118 11.52 -5.08 -2.66
N TRP A 119 11.73 -5.64 -1.46
CA TRP A 119 10.72 -5.65 -0.39
C TRP A 119 10.39 -4.27 0.17
N PHE A 120 11.22 -3.24 -0.04
CA PHE A 120 10.82 -1.86 0.27
C PHE A 120 9.73 -1.37 -0.68
N VAL A 121 9.68 -1.90 -1.91
CA VAL A 121 8.62 -1.58 -2.89
C VAL A 121 7.45 -2.55 -2.81
N VAL A 122 7.65 -3.79 -2.39
CA VAL A 122 6.53 -4.74 -2.29
C VAL A 122 5.85 -4.67 -0.93
N HIS A 123 6.60 -4.76 0.17
CA HIS A 123 6.01 -4.76 1.50
C HIS A 123 5.85 -3.32 2.05
N LEU A 124 6.91 -2.52 2.13
CA LEU A 124 6.78 -1.18 2.72
C LEU A 124 5.92 -0.22 1.88
N TRP A 125 6.07 -0.27 0.56
CA TRP A 125 5.30 0.60 -0.35
C TRP A 125 3.90 0.09 -0.67
N VAL A 126 3.66 -1.21 -0.88
CA VAL A 126 2.29 -1.70 -1.03
C VAL A 126 1.67 -1.82 0.35
N GLU A 127 2.13 -2.73 1.19
CA GLU A 127 1.45 -3.04 2.44
C GLU A 127 1.51 -1.89 3.45
N GLY A 128 2.72 -1.50 3.86
CA GLY A 128 2.89 -0.49 4.91
C GLY A 128 2.23 0.85 4.56
N VAL A 129 2.50 1.40 3.38
CA VAL A 129 1.97 2.71 2.97
C VAL A 129 0.47 2.67 2.66
N TRP A 130 -0.05 1.63 1.98
CA TRP A 130 -1.47 1.60 1.66
C TRP A 130 -2.33 1.40 2.89
N GLU A 131 -1.85 0.76 3.96
CA GLU A 131 -2.56 0.72 5.24
C GLU A 131 -2.83 2.11 5.81
N LEU A 132 -1.87 3.04 5.71
CA LEU A 132 -2.06 4.43 6.16
C LEU A 132 -3.13 5.14 5.32
N ILE A 133 -3.13 4.89 4.01
CA ILE A 133 -4.12 5.44 3.07
C ILE A 133 -5.51 4.85 3.38
N LEU A 134 -5.60 3.53 3.50
CA LEU A 134 -6.82 2.79 3.82
C LEU A 134 -7.42 3.27 5.14
N ALA A 135 -6.64 3.32 6.23
CA ALA A 135 -7.11 3.77 7.53
C ALA A 135 -7.64 5.20 7.47
N SER A 136 -6.97 6.09 6.73
CA SER A 136 -7.39 7.48 6.55
C SER A 136 -8.69 7.59 5.74
N LEU A 137 -8.81 6.85 4.65
CA LEU A 137 -10.03 6.85 3.82
C LEU A 137 -11.20 6.21 4.55
N LEU A 138 -10.98 5.11 5.27
CA LEU A 138 -11.98 4.48 6.13
C LEU A 138 -12.46 5.45 7.23
N ALA A 139 -11.52 6.11 7.92
CA ALA A 139 -11.87 7.12 8.92
C ALA A 139 -12.69 8.26 8.30
N TYR A 140 -12.33 8.74 7.11
CA TYR A 140 -13.09 9.77 6.40
C TYR A 140 -14.52 9.31 6.08
N VAL A 141 -14.68 8.11 5.52
CA VAL A 141 -15.99 7.51 5.22
C VAL A 141 -16.82 7.38 6.48
N LEU A 142 -16.25 6.91 7.58
CA LEU A 142 -16.97 6.75 8.85
C LEU A 142 -17.38 8.10 9.44
N VAL A 143 -16.52 9.13 9.43
CA VAL A 143 -16.91 10.51 9.82
C VAL A 143 -18.13 10.95 8.99
N LYS A 144 -18.09 10.75 7.67
CA LYS A 144 -19.13 11.23 6.74
C LYS A 144 -20.41 10.38 6.74
N THR A 145 -20.39 9.15 7.22
CA THR A 145 -21.55 8.26 7.17
C THR A 145 -22.19 8.01 8.53
N THR A 146 -21.43 7.94 9.61
CA THR A 146 -21.95 7.57 10.94
C THR A 146 -22.34 8.78 11.78
N GLY A 147 -21.69 9.92 11.57
CA GLY A 147 -21.88 11.11 12.40
C GLY A 147 -21.34 10.97 13.83
N VAL A 148 -20.47 9.98 14.07
CA VAL A 148 -19.71 9.87 15.32
C VAL A 148 -18.73 11.03 15.44
N ASP A 149 -18.49 11.48 16.67
CA ASP A 149 -17.60 12.59 16.96
C ASP A 149 -16.19 12.32 16.44
N ARG A 150 -15.61 13.34 15.81
CA ARG A 150 -14.30 13.24 15.15
C ARG A 150 -13.20 12.83 16.12
N GLU A 151 -13.27 13.28 17.38
CA GLU A 151 -12.29 12.92 18.41
C GLU A 151 -12.20 11.40 18.63
N VAL A 152 -13.33 10.70 18.61
CA VAL A 152 -13.35 9.23 18.78
C VAL A 152 -12.69 8.56 17.58
N ILE A 153 -13.04 8.99 16.37
CA ILE A 153 -12.46 8.46 15.13
C ILE A 153 -10.96 8.71 15.06
N ASP A 154 -10.51 9.92 15.44
CA ASP A 154 -9.10 10.29 15.45
C ASP A 154 -8.29 9.41 16.42
N LYS A 155 -8.83 9.11 17.61
CA LYS A 155 -8.18 8.19 18.59
C LYS A 155 -8.03 6.77 18.04
N TRP A 156 -9.08 6.23 17.41
CA TRP A 156 -9.01 4.92 16.75
C TRP A 156 -7.97 4.90 15.65
N MET A 157 -7.98 5.91 14.79
CA MET A 157 -7.05 6.02 13.68
C MET A 157 -5.60 6.09 14.17
N TYR A 158 -5.30 6.87 15.21
CA TYR A 158 -3.95 6.92 15.78
C TYR A 158 -3.49 5.57 16.32
N LEU A 159 -4.36 4.82 17.00
CA LEU A 159 -4.04 3.49 17.49
C LEU A 159 -3.69 2.54 16.34
N ILE A 160 -4.53 2.52 15.29
CA ILE A 160 -4.34 1.67 14.11
C ILE A 160 -3.00 1.98 13.43
N ILE A 161 -2.72 3.26 13.17
CA ILE A 161 -1.49 3.68 12.48
C ILE A 161 -0.25 3.39 13.33
N ALA A 162 -0.33 3.60 14.65
CA ALA A 162 0.78 3.31 15.55
C ALA A 162 1.15 1.83 15.47
N PHE A 163 0.16 0.94 15.56
CA PHE A 163 0.41 -0.49 15.41
C PHE A 163 0.92 -0.84 14.00
N ALA A 164 0.28 -0.34 12.94
CA ALA A 164 0.70 -0.57 11.56
C ALA A 164 2.18 -0.22 11.32
N LEU A 165 2.62 0.97 11.76
CA LEU A 165 4.01 1.39 11.60
C LEU A 165 4.97 0.62 12.52
N MET A 166 4.58 0.37 13.76
CA MET A 166 5.41 -0.35 14.72
C MET A 166 5.65 -1.80 14.31
N SER A 167 4.62 -2.48 13.78
CA SER A 167 4.73 -3.86 13.32
C SER A 167 5.32 -3.93 11.91
N GLY A 168 4.72 -3.25 10.92
CA GLY A 168 5.06 -3.42 9.50
C GLY A 168 6.47 -3.03 9.11
N LEU A 169 7.04 -1.98 9.73
CA LEU A 169 8.40 -1.52 9.39
C LEU A 169 9.47 -2.60 9.67
N LEU A 170 9.37 -3.28 10.82
CA LEU A 170 10.31 -4.35 11.19
C LEU A 170 9.80 -5.73 10.77
N GLY A 171 8.48 -5.87 10.60
CA GLY A 171 7.82 -7.09 10.17
C GLY A 171 8.04 -7.41 8.69
N THR A 172 8.47 -6.43 7.88
CA THR A 172 9.12 -6.66 6.57
C THR A 172 10.22 -7.76 6.65
N GLY A 173 10.84 -7.92 7.83
CA GLY A 173 11.78 -8.98 8.15
C GLY A 173 11.30 -10.41 7.85
N HIS A 174 9.99 -10.68 7.84
CA HIS A 174 9.47 -12.01 7.50
C HIS A 174 9.72 -12.42 6.04
N HIS A 175 10.07 -11.46 5.19
CA HIS A 175 10.48 -11.69 3.82
C HIS A 175 11.98 -11.94 3.68
N TYR A 176 12.75 -11.72 4.74
CA TYR A 176 14.21 -11.85 4.75
C TYR A 176 14.70 -13.22 5.22
N PHE A 177 13.80 -14.08 5.72
CA PHE A 177 14.15 -15.35 6.37
C PHE A 177 15.09 -16.22 5.53
N PHE A 178 14.83 -16.35 4.23
CA PHE A 178 15.50 -17.32 3.37
C PHE A 178 16.14 -16.70 2.12
N ILE A 179 16.35 -15.37 2.11
CA ILE A 179 16.98 -14.68 0.97
C ILE A 179 18.48 -14.42 1.18
N GLY A 180 19.08 -14.88 2.29
CA GLY A 180 20.52 -14.70 2.59
C GLY A 180 20.85 -13.52 3.51
N MET A 181 19.86 -12.90 4.14
CA MET A 181 20.09 -11.87 5.17
C MET A 181 20.58 -12.49 6.49
N PRO A 182 21.22 -11.69 7.38
CA PRO A 182 21.70 -12.20 8.66
C PRO A 182 20.62 -12.88 9.51
N GLY A 183 20.98 -13.94 10.25
CA GLY A 183 20.05 -14.80 10.98
C GLY A 183 19.22 -14.12 12.07
N TYR A 184 19.59 -12.92 12.53
CA TYR A 184 18.76 -12.15 13.47
C TYR A 184 17.38 -11.79 12.88
N TRP A 185 17.25 -11.71 11.55
CA TRP A 185 15.98 -11.45 10.88
C TRP A 185 14.95 -12.57 11.06
N LEU A 186 15.37 -13.81 11.34
CA LEU A 186 14.45 -14.88 11.69
C LEU A 186 13.62 -14.52 12.93
N TRP A 187 14.26 -13.91 13.92
CA TRP A 187 13.62 -13.48 15.16
C TRP A 187 12.87 -12.16 15.01
N ILE A 188 13.53 -11.14 14.45
CA ILE A 188 12.90 -9.82 14.25
C ILE A 188 11.67 -9.94 13.36
N GLY A 189 11.81 -10.58 12.20
CA GLY A 189 10.71 -10.79 11.27
C GLY A 189 9.57 -11.58 11.90
N SER A 190 9.85 -12.66 12.63
CA SER A 190 8.80 -13.44 13.29
C SER A 190 8.06 -12.65 14.37
N VAL A 191 8.77 -11.87 15.20
CA VAL A 191 8.16 -11.09 16.29
C VAL A 191 7.28 -9.97 15.74
N PHE A 192 7.81 -9.16 14.82
CA PHE A 192 7.11 -7.97 14.36
C PHE A 192 5.99 -8.31 13.37
N SER A 193 6.17 -9.29 12.47
CA SER A 193 5.09 -9.73 11.58
C SER A 193 3.96 -10.45 12.34
N ALA A 194 4.24 -11.10 13.47
CA ALA A 194 3.20 -11.67 14.33
C ALA A 194 2.28 -10.59 14.96
N LEU A 195 2.71 -9.32 14.98
CA LEU A 195 1.92 -8.19 15.46
C LEU A 195 1.12 -7.51 14.35
N GLU A 196 1.44 -7.75 13.07
CA GLU A 196 0.75 -7.14 11.91
C GLU A 196 -0.75 -7.49 11.79
N PRO A 197 -1.27 -8.62 12.31
CA PRO A 197 -2.72 -8.84 12.35
C PRO A 197 -3.47 -7.86 13.26
N ILE A 198 -2.80 -7.23 14.24
CA ILE A 198 -3.43 -6.31 15.20
C ILE A 198 -4.06 -5.10 14.52
N PRO A 199 -3.36 -4.30 13.69
CA PRO A 199 -3.96 -3.15 13.01
C PRO A 199 -5.17 -3.54 12.13
N PHE A 200 -5.11 -4.68 11.42
CA PHE A 200 -6.24 -5.18 10.65
C PHE A 200 -7.44 -5.58 11.52
N PHE A 201 -7.19 -6.24 12.65
CA PHE A 201 -8.26 -6.55 13.60
C PHE A 201 -8.88 -5.26 14.18
N LEU A 202 -8.06 -4.27 14.49
CA LEU A 202 -8.52 -2.96 14.95
C LEU A 202 -9.35 -2.24 13.89
N LEU A 203 -9.04 -2.37 12.59
CA LEU A 203 -9.88 -1.83 11.50
C LEU A 203 -11.28 -2.44 11.49
N VAL A 204 -11.41 -3.75 11.75
CA VAL A 204 -12.73 -4.43 11.87
C VAL A 204 -13.51 -3.85 13.04
N LEU A 205 -12.89 -3.80 14.22
CA LEU A 205 -13.53 -3.26 15.43
C LEU A 205 -13.91 -1.80 15.22
N PHE A 206 -13.03 -1.01 14.61
CA PHE A 206 -13.25 0.39 14.30
C PHE A 206 -14.47 0.58 13.40
N ALA A 207 -14.53 -0.11 12.26
CA ALA A 207 -15.65 -0.01 11.32
C ALA A 207 -16.99 -0.41 11.97
N TYR A 208 -17.02 -1.53 12.69
CA TYR A 208 -18.25 -2.01 13.32
C TYR A 208 -18.69 -1.13 14.49
N ASN A 209 -17.77 -0.68 15.35
CA ASN A 209 -18.09 0.21 16.46
C ASN A 209 -18.63 1.56 15.98
N MET A 210 -18.00 2.17 14.97
CA MET A 210 -18.47 3.45 14.42
C MET A 210 -19.86 3.34 13.80
N VAL A 211 -20.15 2.23 13.12
CA VAL A 211 -21.48 1.99 12.54
C VAL A 211 -22.52 1.70 13.61
N ALA A 212 -22.16 0.97 14.67
CA ALA A 212 -23.06 0.68 15.80
C ALA A 212 -23.41 1.94 16.60
N GLN A 213 -22.45 2.85 16.76
CA GLN A 213 -22.62 4.12 17.48
C GLN A 213 -23.11 5.26 16.57
N ARG A 214 -23.60 4.96 15.36
CA ARG A 214 -24.00 5.98 14.40
C ARG A 214 -25.12 6.86 14.96
N ARG A 215 -24.96 8.16 14.80
CA ARG A 215 -25.95 9.19 15.19
C ARG A 215 -26.82 9.64 14.02
N ARG A 216 -26.52 9.18 12.81
CA ARG A 216 -27.32 9.44 11.60
C ARG A 216 -27.45 8.19 10.74
N ASN A 217 -28.56 8.11 10.02
CA ASN A 217 -28.76 7.14 8.95
C ASN A 217 -28.42 7.80 7.61
N HIS A 218 -27.23 7.52 7.08
CA HIS A 218 -26.77 8.07 5.82
C HIS A 218 -27.35 7.27 4.63
N PRO A 219 -27.83 7.91 3.54
CA PRO A 219 -28.47 7.21 2.42
C PRO A 219 -27.53 6.29 1.64
N ASN A 220 -26.23 6.59 1.61
CA ASN A 220 -25.23 5.75 0.97
C ASN A 220 -24.89 4.50 1.79
N GLN A 221 -25.80 3.52 1.79
CA GLN A 221 -25.62 2.23 2.47
C GLN A 221 -24.53 1.38 1.83
N ALA A 222 -24.28 1.54 0.52
CA ALA A 222 -23.20 0.86 -0.17
C ALA A 222 -21.83 1.23 0.44
N ALA A 223 -21.56 2.51 0.68
CA ALA A 223 -20.31 2.93 1.32
C ALA A 223 -20.12 2.35 2.73
N ILE A 224 -21.19 2.21 3.50
CA ILE A 224 -21.14 1.59 4.84
C ILE A 224 -20.87 0.10 4.74
N LEU A 225 -21.52 -0.59 3.78
CA LEU A 225 -21.30 -2.01 3.53
C LEU A 225 -19.87 -2.28 3.10
N TRP A 226 -19.33 -1.50 2.16
CA TRP A 226 -17.94 -1.59 1.72
C TRP A 226 -16.97 -1.29 2.86
N ALA A 227 -17.18 -0.23 3.64
CA ALA A 227 -16.33 0.09 4.79
C ALA A 227 -16.21 -1.08 5.79
N LYS A 228 -17.32 -1.77 6.08
CA LYS A 228 -17.30 -2.96 6.94
C LYS A 228 -16.71 -4.18 6.25
N GLY A 229 -17.09 -4.41 4.99
CA GLY A 229 -16.66 -5.56 4.19
C GLY A 229 -15.16 -5.57 3.96
N THR A 230 -14.60 -4.46 3.47
CA THR A 230 -13.14 -4.29 3.28
C THR A 230 -12.37 -4.51 4.58
N ALA A 231 -12.84 -3.98 5.71
CA ALA A 231 -12.17 -4.23 6.99
C ALA A 231 -12.13 -5.73 7.34
N VAL A 232 -13.24 -6.46 7.13
CA VAL A 232 -13.32 -7.90 7.41
C VAL A 232 -12.46 -8.71 6.45
N VAL A 233 -12.58 -8.48 5.13
CA VAL A 233 -11.83 -9.23 4.13
C VAL A 233 -10.34 -8.92 4.23
N GLY A 234 -9.96 -7.66 4.49
CA GLY A 234 -8.59 -7.28 4.80
C GLY A 234 -8.03 -8.02 6.01
N PHE A 235 -8.77 -8.14 7.12
CA PHE A 235 -8.35 -8.94 8.27
C PHE A 235 -8.25 -10.44 7.97
N LEU A 236 -9.16 -11.00 7.18
CA LEU A 236 -9.07 -12.41 6.79
C LEU A 236 -7.86 -12.67 5.88
N GLY A 237 -7.61 -11.80 4.91
CA GLY A 237 -6.50 -11.90 3.98
C GLY A 237 -5.14 -11.66 4.63
N ALA A 238 -4.93 -10.45 5.16
CA ALA A 238 -3.67 -10.05 5.76
C ALA A 238 -3.50 -10.63 7.17
N GLY A 239 -4.51 -10.49 8.03
CA GLY A 239 -4.42 -10.89 9.43
C GLY A 239 -4.45 -12.40 9.67
N VAL A 240 -5.36 -13.15 9.03
CA VAL A 240 -5.49 -14.60 9.26
C VAL A 240 -4.61 -15.39 8.30
N TRP A 241 -4.81 -15.23 6.99
CA TRP A 241 -4.05 -15.98 5.98
C TRP A 241 -2.57 -15.61 5.97
N GLY A 242 -2.23 -14.34 6.21
CA GLY A 242 -0.85 -13.92 6.39
C GLY A 242 -0.22 -14.55 7.65
N PHE A 243 -0.93 -14.53 8.78
CA PHE A 243 -0.39 -15.13 10.01
C PHE A 243 -0.14 -16.64 9.91
N MET A 244 -0.94 -17.36 9.12
CA MET A 244 -0.77 -18.81 8.89
C MET A 244 0.62 -19.20 8.38
N HIS A 245 1.37 -18.28 7.76
CA HIS A 245 2.73 -18.57 7.27
C HIS A 245 3.80 -17.56 7.70
N THR A 246 3.51 -16.65 8.63
CA THR A 246 4.43 -15.55 8.95
C THR A 246 5.62 -15.94 9.82
N LEU A 247 5.48 -17.01 10.63
CA LEU A 247 6.53 -17.43 11.56
C LEU A 247 7.62 -18.20 10.83
N ALA A 248 8.90 -17.89 11.06
CA ALA A 248 10.01 -18.51 10.35
C ALA A 248 9.98 -20.06 10.30
N PRO A 249 9.70 -20.80 11.40
CA PRO A 249 9.61 -22.27 11.35
C PRO A 249 8.49 -22.79 10.44
N VAL A 250 7.38 -22.06 10.32
CA VAL A 250 6.26 -22.41 9.45
C VAL A 250 6.54 -21.96 8.02
N ASN A 251 7.06 -20.74 7.86
CA ASN A 251 7.45 -20.18 6.57
C ASN A 251 8.46 -21.09 5.87
N TYR A 252 9.38 -21.73 6.60
CA TYR A 252 10.34 -22.68 6.02
C TYR A 252 9.69 -23.76 5.14
N TYR A 253 8.49 -24.23 5.49
CA TYR A 253 7.75 -25.22 4.73
C TYR A 253 6.70 -24.63 3.77
N THR A 254 6.29 -23.39 4.00
CA THR A 254 5.17 -22.75 3.29
C THR A 254 5.61 -21.65 2.33
N HIS A 255 6.90 -21.27 2.35
CA HIS A 255 7.51 -20.29 1.46
C HIS A 255 7.29 -20.69 0.00
N ALA A 256 6.79 -19.75 -0.81
CA ALA A 256 6.49 -19.97 -2.23
C ALA A 256 5.54 -21.16 -2.51
N THR A 257 4.68 -21.53 -1.56
CA THR A 257 3.60 -22.52 -1.76
C THR A 257 2.27 -21.84 -2.11
N GLN A 258 1.24 -22.65 -2.36
CA GLN A 258 -0.14 -22.16 -2.59
C GLN A 258 -0.70 -21.35 -1.43
N LEU A 259 -0.16 -21.49 -0.21
CA LEU A 259 -0.57 -20.64 0.91
C LEU A 259 -0.16 -19.17 0.68
N THR A 260 1.00 -18.94 0.05
CA THR A 260 1.45 -17.59 -0.32
C THR A 260 0.50 -16.97 -1.35
N ALA A 261 0.11 -17.74 -2.37
CA ALA A 261 -0.85 -17.27 -3.37
C ALA A 261 -2.23 -17.02 -2.75
N ALA A 262 -2.73 -17.91 -1.89
CA ALA A 262 -4.02 -17.76 -1.23
C ALA A 262 -4.06 -16.50 -0.36
N HIS A 263 -3.02 -16.27 0.45
CA HIS A 263 -2.85 -15.04 1.22
C HIS A 263 -2.80 -13.82 0.30
N GLY A 264 -1.92 -13.83 -0.71
CA GLY A 264 -1.73 -12.71 -1.63
C GLY A 264 -3.02 -12.28 -2.33
N HIS A 265 -3.81 -13.22 -2.86
CA HIS A 265 -5.09 -12.89 -3.51
C HIS A 265 -6.10 -12.29 -2.53
N LEU A 266 -6.24 -12.87 -1.34
CA LEU A 266 -7.24 -12.43 -0.36
C LEU A 266 -6.85 -11.09 0.28
N ALA A 267 -5.55 -10.89 0.57
CA ALA A 267 -5.03 -9.64 1.12
C ALA A 267 -5.10 -8.52 0.08
N PHE A 268 -4.65 -8.75 -1.14
CA PHE A 268 -4.59 -7.69 -2.16
C PHE A 268 -5.99 -7.22 -2.59
N TYR A 269 -6.94 -8.14 -2.78
CA TYR A 269 -8.33 -7.80 -3.08
C TYR A 269 -9.10 -7.27 -1.86
N GLY A 270 -8.77 -7.79 -0.68
CA GLY A 270 -9.49 -7.50 0.56
C GLY A 270 -9.10 -6.20 1.23
N ALA A 271 -7.82 -5.83 1.16
CA ALA A 271 -7.24 -4.68 1.85
C ALA A 271 -7.12 -3.43 0.96
N TYR A 272 -6.91 -3.58 -0.35
CA TYR A 272 -6.60 -2.48 -1.28
C TYR A 272 -7.66 -2.34 -2.39
#